data_AF-A0A240E3D9-F1
#
_entry.id   AF-A0A240E3D9-F1
#
_cell.length_a   1.000
_cell.length_b   1.000
_cell.length_c   1.000
_cell.angle_alpha   90.00
_cell.angle_beta   90.00
_cell.angle_gamma   90.00
#
_symmetry.space_group_name_H-M   'P 1'
#
loop_
_entity.id
_entity.type
_entity.pdbx_description
1 polymer ?
#
loop_
_entity_poly.entity_id
_entity_poly.type
_entity_poly.pdbx_seq_one_letter_code
_entity_poly.pdbx_strand_id
1 'polypeptide(L)'
;MSLGKRWLILSHGFNMDGRAASQTITDKIPYLLEAGIKPTVFSAITGIKDRRFPHQQFLAWGPAAFRFDFRHWIANQYGRGIFYKVTTGLVSLFLAPFIALEKLCLGYSSQWSWAMPAFVNGLKLIKNQEIDVIYSTGGAWSAHLAGLWLKKKTGLPWIAEIHDPLVIRHHPQDQGFDKPSNRDAQFRKYLERQICKYADDVWWFTDGALHYARTRNPVLNTLGGARGFMVLPGAEPPGGLYAAKPHTYSDKLNLCHFGSLANNRSLSTILNALTPLLKKYPEARQFMRVHAYGAPLDSLTIAAQSSFGFEEVLIAHGRLEKDPLTGKSGREQVLERMQAADVLILLHGDEEWCAEYIPSKFYEYLWTGRPIWAITHRNDQLDKMLQERGAYLSAEGDTNSVAKALEAIWLDWQSKQLIEPKWLPIGVDQAVKQILNDIDFNQQERQ
;
A
#
# COMPACT_ATOMS: atom_id res chain seq x y z
N MET A 1 -28.11 19.64 -2.13
CA MET A 1 -28.45 18.32 -1.54
C MET A 1 -27.17 17.72 -1.00
N SER A 2 -27.10 17.32 0.28
CA SER A 2 -25.93 16.62 0.83
C SER A 2 -25.68 15.33 0.04
N LEU A 3 -24.41 14.95 -0.16
CA LEU A 3 -24.07 13.65 -0.74
C LEU A 3 -24.89 12.56 -0.04
N GLY A 4 -25.52 11.67 -0.81
CA GLY A 4 -26.37 10.64 -0.24
C GLY A 4 -25.57 9.77 0.73
N LYS A 5 -26.17 9.45 1.88
CA LYS A 5 -25.46 8.78 2.98
C LYS A 5 -25.20 7.30 2.71
N ARG A 6 -25.82 6.68 1.69
CA ARG A 6 -25.72 5.23 1.44
C ARG A 6 -24.69 4.94 0.36
N TRP A 7 -23.50 4.50 0.78
CA TRP A 7 -22.37 4.30 -0.11
C TRP A 7 -22.20 2.82 -0.44
N LEU A 8 -22.15 2.47 -1.72
CA LEU A 8 -21.67 1.16 -2.18
C LEU A 8 -20.15 1.22 -2.33
N ILE A 9 -19.44 0.63 -1.39
CA ILE A 9 -17.97 0.56 -1.41
C ILE A 9 -17.55 -0.71 -2.16
N LEU A 10 -16.83 -0.53 -3.26
CA LEU A 10 -16.26 -1.60 -4.07
C LEU A 10 -14.76 -1.71 -3.75
N SER A 11 -14.35 -2.82 -3.15
CA SER A 11 -12.95 -3.08 -2.82
C SER A 11 -12.65 -4.57 -2.95
N HIS A 12 -11.87 -4.97 -3.96
CA HIS A 12 -11.51 -6.39 -4.13
C HIS A 12 -10.84 -6.94 -2.87
N GLY A 13 -9.88 -6.22 -2.30
CA GLY A 13 -9.23 -6.59 -1.05
C GLY A 13 -9.80 -5.82 0.12
N PHE A 14 -10.64 -6.45 0.95
CA PHE A 14 -11.20 -5.85 2.16
C PHE A 14 -10.92 -6.75 3.37
N ASN A 15 -10.46 -6.21 4.50
CA ASN A 15 -9.99 -6.98 5.65
C ASN A 15 -9.03 -8.13 5.27
N MET A 16 -8.19 -7.89 4.25
CA MET A 16 -7.21 -8.85 3.77
C MET A 16 -5.88 -8.59 4.48
N ASP A 17 -5.45 -9.55 5.27
CA ASP A 17 -4.25 -9.40 6.08
C ASP A 17 -2.97 -9.30 5.22
N GLY A 18 -2.02 -8.48 5.67
CA GLY A 18 -0.77 -8.20 4.98
C GLY A 18 -0.92 -7.46 3.63
N ARG A 19 -2.04 -6.77 3.40
CA ARG A 19 -2.28 -6.00 2.16
C ARG A 19 -2.57 -4.54 2.47
N ALA A 20 -1.64 -3.66 2.12
CA ALA A 20 -1.77 -2.21 2.29
C ALA A 20 -3.08 -1.66 1.68
N ALA A 21 -3.38 -2.01 0.43
CA ALA A 21 -4.61 -1.56 -0.23
C ALA A 21 -5.90 -1.96 0.52
N SER A 22 -5.86 -3.07 1.25
CA SER A 22 -6.98 -3.51 2.06
C SER A 22 -7.11 -2.72 3.36
N GLN A 23 -5.98 -2.43 4.00
CA GLN A 23 -5.92 -1.61 5.21
C GLN A 23 -6.42 -0.20 4.94
N THR A 24 -6.04 0.41 3.82
CA THR A 24 -6.43 1.79 3.50
C THR A 24 -7.93 2.05 3.52
N ILE A 25 -8.76 1.09 3.08
CA ILE A 25 -10.22 1.22 3.18
C ILE A 25 -10.76 0.73 4.51
N THR A 26 -10.21 -0.36 5.05
CA THR A 26 -10.65 -0.96 6.31
C THR A 26 -10.55 0.03 7.46
N ASP A 27 -9.41 0.72 7.52
CA ASP A 27 -9.07 1.68 8.57
C ASP A 27 -9.91 2.98 8.42
N LYS A 28 -10.46 3.28 7.24
CA LYS A 28 -11.37 4.44 7.02
C LYS A 28 -12.79 4.21 7.52
N ILE A 29 -13.24 2.96 7.59
CA ILE A 29 -14.65 2.64 7.90
C ILE A 29 -15.15 3.26 9.21
N PRO A 30 -14.42 3.19 10.35
CA PRO A 30 -14.88 3.80 11.59
C PRO A 30 -15.22 5.29 11.43
N TYR A 31 -14.34 6.06 10.81
CA TYR A 31 -14.54 7.50 10.59
C TYR A 31 -15.65 7.80 9.57
N LEU A 32 -15.81 6.96 8.54
CA LEU A 32 -16.94 7.09 7.61
C LEU A 32 -18.28 6.86 8.34
N LEU A 33 -18.35 5.86 9.22
CA LEU A 33 -19.54 5.60 10.04
C LEU A 33 -19.83 6.76 11.01
N GLU A 34 -18.80 7.31 11.65
CA GLU A 34 -18.90 8.48 12.54
C GLU A 34 -19.40 9.73 11.79
N ALA A 35 -19.00 9.91 10.53
CA ALA A 35 -19.52 10.94 9.64
C ALA A 35 -20.97 10.67 9.17
N GLY A 36 -21.59 9.58 9.61
CA GLY A 36 -22.96 9.21 9.28
C GLY A 36 -23.14 8.57 7.91
N ILE A 37 -22.05 8.14 7.25
CA ILE A 37 -22.12 7.33 6.04
C ILE A 37 -22.56 5.92 6.43
N LYS A 38 -23.46 5.36 5.62
CA LYS A 38 -24.00 4.01 5.73
C LYS A 38 -23.39 3.16 4.61
N PRO A 39 -22.25 2.50 4.84
CA PRO A 39 -21.59 1.73 3.79
C PRO A 39 -22.29 0.39 3.58
N THR A 40 -22.39 -0.02 2.32
CA THR A 40 -22.53 -1.41 1.90
C THR A 40 -21.25 -1.79 1.17
N VAL A 41 -20.51 -2.78 1.67
CA VAL A 41 -19.19 -3.16 1.14
C VAL A 41 -19.29 -4.42 0.30
N PHE A 42 -18.71 -4.36 -0.90
CA PHE A 42 -18.44 -5.52 -1.74
C PHE A 42 -16.96 -5.83 -1.78
N SER A 43 -16.60 -7.09 -1.52
CA SER A 43 -15.22 -7.56 -1.64
C SER A 43 -15.07 -8.92 -2.32
N ALA A 44 -13.82 -9.31 -2.60
CA ALA A 44 -13.50 -10.70 -2.86
C ALA A 44 -13.53 -11.51 -1.54
N ILE A 45 -13.57 -12.84 -1.65
CA ILE A 45 -13.52 -13.75 -0.49
C ILE A 45 -12.10 -13.91 0.12
N THR A 46 -11.22 -12.95 -0.14
CA THR A 46 -9.79 -13.01 0.21
C THR A 46 -9.47 -12.49 1.62
N GLY A 47 -10.41 -11.79 2.25
CA GLY A 47 -10.28 -11.23 3.61
C GLY A 47 -11.47 -11.56 4.51
N ILE A 48 -11.44 -11.04 5.75
CA ILE A 48 -12.44 -11.35 6.77
C ILE A 48 -13.72 -10.53 6.58
N LYS A 49 -14.86 -11.19 6.64
CA LYS A 49 -16.16 -10.52 6.58
C LYS A 49 -16.42 -9.67 7.83
N ASP A 50 -16.44 -8.36 7.65
CA ASP A 50 -16.94 -7.41 8.66
C ASP A 50 -18.46 -7.53 8.85
N ARG A 51 -18.94 -7.37 10.08
CA ARG A 51 -20.35 -7.48 10.47
C ARG A 51 -20.97 -6.16 10.93
N ARG A 52 -20.19 -5.08 11.02
CA ARG A 52 -20.67 -3.76 11.46
C ARG A 52 -21.62 -3.08 10.46
N PHE A 53 -21.61 -3.55 9.21
CA PHE A 53 -22.38 -3.01 8.09
C PHE A 53 -22.68 -4.13 7.07
N PRO A 54 -23.62 -3.94 6.13
CA PRO A 54 -23.84 -4.88 5.04
C PRO A 54 -22.56 -5.13 4.25
N HIS A 55 -22.03 -6.34 4.35
CA HIS A 55 -20.83 -6.75 3.63
C HIS A 55 -21.15 -8.01 2.83
N GLN A 56 -20.94 -7.96 1.51
CA GLN A 56 -21.11 -9.09 0.60
C GLN A 56 -19.78 -9.42 -0.06
N GLN A 57 -19.42 -10.71 -0.07
CA GLN A 57 -18.18 -11.18 -0.66
C GLN A 57 -18.50 -12.04 -1.88
N PHE A 58 -17.73 -11.86 -2.96
CA PHE A 58 -17.95 -12.54 -4.23
C PHE A 58 -16.68 -13.22 -4.72
N LEU A 59 -16.87 -14.39 -5.33
CA LEU A 59 -15.84 -15.04 -6.13
C LEU A 59 -15.76 -14.37 -7.50
N ALA A 60 -14.55 -14.09 -7.98
CA ALA A 60 -14.36 -13.71 -9.37
C ALA A 60 -14.84 -14.81 -10.34
N TRP A 61 -15.39 -14.42 -11.48
CA TRP A 61 -15.98 -15.36 -12.45
C TRP A 61 -14.98 -15.89 -13.48
N GLY A 62 -13.91 -15.14 -13.76
CA GLY A 62 -12.86 -15.57 -14.68
C GLY A 62 -11.88 -16.54 -14.02
N PRO A 63 -11.34 -17.52 -14.74
CA PRO A 63 -10.59 -18.62 -14.16
C PRO A 63 -9.29 -18.18 -13.48
N ALA A 64 -8.58 -17.18 -14.02
CA ALA A 64 -7.35 -16.67 -13.39
C ALA A 64 -7.62 -15.99 -12.04
N ALA A 65 -8.69 -15.22 -11.97
CA ALA A 65 -9.08 -14.51 -10.75
C ALA A 65 -9.74 -15.42 -9.73
N PHE A 66 -10.59 -16.34 -10.16
CA PHE A 66 -11.11 -17.39 -9.30
C PHE A 66 -9.99 -18.18 -8.63
N ARG A 67 -8.96 -18.58 -9.40
CA ARG A 67 -7.79 -19.29 -8.85
C ARG A 67 -7.06 -18.44 -7.80
N PHE A 68 -6.94 -17.13 -8.03
CA PHE A 68 -6.33 -16.21 -7.08
C PHE A 68 -7.15 -16.11 -5.77
N ASP A 69 -8.46 -15.90 -5.88
CA ASP A 69 -9.38 -15.80 -4.75
C ASP A 69 -9.42 -17.10 -3.94
N PHE A 70 -9.55 -18.24 -4.63
CA PHE A 70 -9.61 -19.56 -4.04
C PHE A 70 -8.37 -19.88 -3.19
N ARG A 71 -7.18 -19.53 -3.68
CA ARG A 71 -5.93 -19.74 -2.93
C ARG A 71 -5.93 -18.97 -1.61
N HIS A 72 -6.35 -17.72 -1.62
CA HIS A 72 -6.40 -16.91 -0.40
C HIS A 72 -7.50 -17.42 0.54
N TRP A 73 -8.66 -17.77 0.01
CA TRP A 73 -9.74 -18.34 0.80
C TRP A 73 -9.34 -19.64 1.51
N ILE A 74 -8.74 -20.60 0.79
CA ILE A 74 -8.24 -21.84 1.41
C ILE A 74 -7.17 -21.53 2.46
N ALA A 75 -6.24 -20.61 2.16
CA ALA A 75 -5.21 -20.23 3.12
C ALA A 75 -5.78 -19.63 4.42
N ASN A 76 -6.85 -18.84 4.32
CA ASN A 76 -7.52 -18.25 5.48
C ASN A 76 -8.32 -19.29 6.29
N GLN A 77 -8.93 -20.27 5.63
CA GLN A 77 -9.77 -21.28 6.30
C GLN A 77 -8.98 -22.46 6.87
N TYR A 78 -7.93 -22.89 6.17
CA TYR A 78 -7.22 -24.16 6.44
C TYR A 78 -5.70 -23.99 6.63
N GLY A 79 -5.19 -22.75 6.58
CA GLY A 79 -3.75 -22.48 6.61
C GLY A 79 -3.04 -22.91 5.32
N ARG A 80 -1.70 -22.89 5.34
CA ARG A 80 -0.85 -23.17 4.15
C ARG A 80 -0.18 -24.56 4.18
N GLY A 81 -0.82 -25.53 4.84
CA GLY A 81 -0.32 -26.91 5.00
C GLY A 81 -0.49 -27.80 3.76
N ILE A 82 -0.41 -29.12 3.96
CA ILE A 82 -0.52 -30.14 2.88
C ILE A 82 -1.88 -30.01 2.17
N PHE A 83 -2.97 -29.86 2.92
CA PHE A 83 -4.31 -29.69 2.35
C PHE A 83 -4.37 -28.52 1.38
N TYR A 84 -3.81 -27.36 1.74
CA TYR A 84 -3.71 -26.20 0.86
C TYR A 84 -2.91 -26.52 -0.41
N LYS A 85 -1.75 -27.18 -0.29
CA LYS A 85 -0.91 -27.51 -1.46
C LYS A 85 -1.65 -28.43 -2.44
N VAL A 86 -2.32 -29.46 -1.95
CA VAL A 86 -3.05 -30.43 -2.79
C VAL A 86 -4.26 -29.76 -3.44
N THR A 87 -5.13 -29.13 -2.66
CA THR A 87 -6.38 -28.53 -3.17
C THR A 87 -6.10 -27.41 -4.16
N THR A 88 -5.21 -26.47 -3.82
CA THR A 88 -4.86 -25.37 -4.73
C THR A 88 -4.10 -25.85 -5.96
N GLY A 89 -3.32 -26.94 -5.85
CA GLY A 89 -2.66 -27.60 -6.97
C GLY A 89 -3.66 -28.19 -7.96
N LEU A 90 -4.61 -28.99 -7.48
CA LEU A 90 -5.66 -29.61 -8.31
C LEU A 90 -6.53 -28.57 -9.01
N VAL A 91 -6.99 -27.54 -8.28
CA VAL A 91 -7.77 -26.45 -8.86
C VAL A 91 -6.94 -25.66 -9.89
N SER A 92 -5.65 -25.43 -9.62
CA SER A 92 -4.78 -24.76 -10.60
C SER A 92 -4.60 -25.59 -11.87
N LEU A 93 -4.47 -26.91 -11.76
CA LEU A 93 -4.35 -27.82 -12.89
C LEU A 93 -5.64 -27.82 -13.73
N PHE A 94 -6.80 -27.94 -13.09
CA PHE A 94 -8.10 -27.90 -13.76
C PHE A 94 -8.34 -26.57 -14.48
N LEU A 95 -7.97 -25.44 -13.87
CA LEU A 95 -8.18 -24.11 -14.45
C LEU A 95 -7.12 -23.73 -15.49
N ALA A 96 -5.99 -24.43 -15.56
CA ALA A 96 -4.87 -24.09 -16.44
C ALA A 96 -5.26 -23.85 -17.93
N PRO A 97 -6.03 -24.72 -18.61
CA PRO A 97 -6.43 -24.47 -20.00
C PRO A 97 -7.32 -23.23 -20.15
N PHE A 98 -8.22 -22.99 -19.20
CA PHE A 98 -9.10 -21.82 -19.23
C PHE A 98 -8.34 -20.52 -18.94
N ILE A 99 -7.35 -20.56 -18.04
CA ILE A 99 -6.45 -19.44 -17.77
C ILE A 99 -5.59 -19.13 -18.99
N ALA A 100 -5.09 -20.16 -19.68
CA ALA A 100 -4.32 -19.98 -20.90
C ALA A 100 -5.16 -19.29 -21.98
N LEU A 101 -6.40 -19.75 -22.19
CA LEU A 101 -7.34 -19.13 -23.11
C LEU A 101 -7.67 -17.68 -22.71
N GLU A 102 -7.98 -17.43 -21.43
CA GLU A 102 -8.25 -16.10 -20.90
C GLU A 102 -7.08 -15.14 -21.12
N LYS A 103 -5.84 -15.58 -20.86
CA LYS A 103 -4.65 -14.77 -21.09
C LYS A 103 -4.36 -14.54 -22.57
N LEU A 104 -4.62 -15.53 -23.42
CA LEU A 104 -4.45 -15.41 -24.86
C LEU A 104 -5.45 -14.40 -25.47
N CYS A 105 -6.70 -14.42 -25.00
CA CYS A 105 -7.76 -13.54 -25.49
C CYS A 105 -7.71 -12.13 -24.88
N LEU A 106 -7.51 -12.01 -23.57
CA LEU A 106 -7.61 -10.73 -22.84
C LEU A 106 -6.26 -10.20 -22.40
N GLY A 107 -5.44 -11.05 -21.76
CA GLY A 107 -4.13 -10.66 -21.24
C GLY A 107 -4.18 -9.74 -20.02
N TYR A 108 -5.24 -9.84 -19.20
CA TYR A 108 -5.48 -9.02 -18.01
C TYR A 108 -4.95 -9.64 -16.70
N SER A 109 -4.83 -8.81 -15.67
CA SER A 109 -4.42 -9.18 -14.32
C SER A 109 -5.36 -10.21 -13.69
N SER A 110 -4.86 -11.02 -12.75
CA SER A 110 -5.62 -12.10 -12.10
C SER A 110 -6.69 -11.63 -11.10
N GLN A 111 -7.23 -10.43 -11.24
CA GLN A 111 -8.29 -9.88 -10.38
C GLN A 111 -9.41 -9.22 -11.19
N TRP A 112 -9.23 -9.11 -12.52
CA TRP A 112 -10.09 -8.29 -13.38
C TRP A 112 -11.56 -8.70 -13.35
N SER A 113 -11.83 -10.00 -13.39
CA SER A 113 -13.17 -10.55 -13.56
C SER A 113 -14.01 -10.53 -12.28
N TRP A 114 -13.43 -10.10 -11.15
CA TRP A 114 -14.20 -9.74 -9.96
C TRP A 114 -15.15 -8.56 -10.21
N ALA A 115 -14.85 -7.72 -11.20
CA ALA A 115 -15.72 -6.63 -11.61
C ALA A 115 -17.13 -7.11 -12.01
N MET A 116 -17.25 -8.33 -12.55
CA MET A 116 -18.51 -8.89 -13.06
C MET A 116 -19.55 -9.15 -11.95
N PRO A 117 -19.27 -9.96 -10.91
CA PRO A 117 -20.21 -10.15 -9.81
C PRO A 117 -20.47 -8.87 -9.02
N ALA A 118 -19.46 -8.01 -8.86
CA ALA A 118 -19.61 -6.72 -8.19
C ALA A 118 -20.60 -5.81 -8.93
N PHE A 119 -20.50 -5.74 -10.27
CA PHE A 119 -21.43 -5.00 -11.10
C PHE A 119 -22.86 -5.57 -11.05
N VAL A 120 -23.03 -6.89 -11.23
CA VAL A 120 -24.35 -7.51 -11.27
C VAL A 120 -25.11 -7.33 -9.95
N ASN A 121 -24.44 -7.55 -8.82
CA ASN A 121 -25.08 -7.38 -7.52
C ASN A 121 -25.22 -5.90 -7.14
N GLY A 122 -24.29 -5.04 -7.58
CA GLY A 122 -24.34 -3.60 -7.30
C GLY A 122 -25.53 -2.97 -8.01
N LEU A 123 -25.78 -3.38 -9.25
CA LEU A 123 -26.94 -2.96 -10.02
C LEU A 123 -28.26 -3.38 -9.37
N LYS A 124 -28.32 -4.54 -8.70
CA LYS A 124 -29.52 -4.98 -7.96
C LYS A 124 -29.78 -4.05 -6.77
N LEU A 125 -28.76 -3.77 -5.95
CA LEU A 125 -28.91 -2.87 -4.79
C LEU A 125 -29.31 -1.45 -5.21
N ILE A 126 -28.71 -0.93 -6.28
CA ILE A 126 -29.05 0.39 -6.81
C ILE A 126 -30.49 0.43 -7.31
N LYS A 127 -30.97 -0.61 -8.01
CA LYS A 127 -32.37 -0.70 -8.47
C LYS A 127 -33.38 -0.78 -7.33
N ASN A 128 -33.01 -1.39 -6.21
CA ASN A 128 -33.81 -1.40 -4.99
C ASN A 128 -33.78 -0.06 -4.25
N GLN A 129 -33.17 0.98 -4.83
CA GLN A 129 -32.98 2.29 -4.23
C GLN A 129 -32.24 2.23 -2.88
N GLU A 130 -31.32 1.29 -2.70
CA GLU A 130 -30.56 1.12 -1.44
C GLU A 130 -29.26 1.94 -1.40
N ILE A 131 -28.81 2.45 -2.54
CA ILE A 131 -27.50 3.07 -2.74
C ILE A 131 -27.67 4.45 -3.39
N ASP A 132 -26.94 5.44 -2.88
CA ASP A 132 -26.91 6.80 -3.40
C ASP A 132 -25.58 7.13 -4.10
N VAL A 133 -24.48 6.50 -3.66
CA VAL A 133 -23.12 6.80 -4.11
C VAL A 133 -22.36 5.50 -4.33
N ILE A 134 -21.59 5.44 -5.41
CA ILE A 134 -20.64 4.36 -5.68
C ILE A 134 -19.25 4.86 -5.25
N TYR A 135 -18.55 4.11 -4.42
CA TYR A 135 -17.18 4.41 -4.02
C TYR A 135 -16.28 3.22 -4.37
N SER A 136 -15.42 3.36 -5.38
CA SER A 136 -14.43 2.32 -5.71
C SER A 136 -13.05 2.70 -5.20
N THR A 137 -12.43 1.78 -4.45
CA THR A 137 -11.12 1.98 -3.83
C THR A 137 -10.12 0.93 -4.30
N GLY A 138 -8.86 1.34 -4.36
CA GLY A 138 -7.77 0.75 -5.12
C GLY A 138 -7.20 -0.58 -4.63
N GLY A 139 -5.94 -0.80 -5.02
CA GLY A 139 -5.24 -2.09 -5.08
C GLY A 139 -5.53 -2.81 -6.40
N ALA A 140 -6.73 -3.37 -6.55
CA ALA A 140 -7.16 -4.07 -7.75
C ALA A 140 -7.98 -3.14 -8.65
N TRP A 141 -7.58 -3.00 -9.92
CA TRP A 141 -8.30 -2.12 -10.85
C TRP A 141 -9.73 -2.60 -11.16
N SER A 142 -10.08 -3.85 -10.84
CA SER A 142 -11.42 -4.41 -11.04
C SER A 142 -12.51 -3.69 -10.24
N ALA A 143 -12.18 -3.12 -9.08
CA ALA A 143 -13.10 -2.29 -8.31
C ALA A 143 -13.51 -1.02 -9.09
N HIS A 144 -12.54 -0.36 -9.73
CA HIS A 144 -12.82 0.81 -10.55
C HIS A 144 -13.57 0.44 -11.83
N LEU A 145 -13.30 -0.72 -12.43
CA LEU A 145 -14.07 -1.19 -13.58
C LEU A 145 -15.54 -1.41 -13.23
N ALA A 146 -15.83 -2.07 -12.10
CA ALA A 146 -17.20 -2.22 -11.62
C ALA A 146 -17.86 -0.86 -11.34
N GLY A 147 -17.12 0.07 -10.70
CA GLY A 147 -17.59 1.43 -10.46
C GLY A 147 -17.96 2.18 -11.75
N LEU A 148 -17.09 2.11 -12.77
CA LEU A 148 -17.34 2.68 -14.09
C LEU A 148 -18.60 2.09 -14.75
N TRP A 149 -18.77 0.77 -14.70
CA TRP A 149 -19.94 0.12 -15.28
C TRP A 149 -21.23 0.52 -14.56
N LEU A 150 -21.21 0.58 -13.23
CA LEU A 150 -22.36 1.04 -12.44
C LEU A 150 -22.69 2.51 -12.74
N LYS A 151 -21.68 3.39 -12.76
CA LYS A 151 -21.84 4.81 -13.13
C LYS A 151 -22.50 4.96 -14.49
N LYS A 152 -21.95 4.30 -15.52
CA LYS A 152 -22.50 4.37 -16.89
C LYS A 152 -23.91 3.81 -17.00
N LYS A 153 -24.25 2.79 -16.20
CA LYS A 153 -25.56 2.13 -16.27
C LYS A 153 -26.64 2.87 -15.48
N THR A 154 -26.28 3.54 -14.38
CA THR A 154 -27.24 4.06 -13.39
C THR A 154 -27.21 5.58 -13.25
N GLY A 155 -26.13 6.24 -13.67
CA GLY A 155 -25.93 7.67 -13.51
C GLY A 155 -25.55 8.13 -12.09
N LEU A 156 -25.62 7.23 -11.09
CA LEU A 156 -25.33 7.57 -9.68
C LEU A 156 -23.93 8.21 -9.53
N PRO A 157 -23.75 9.14 -8.57
CA PRO A 157 -22.44 9.66 -8.21
C PRO A 157 -21.41 8.54 -8.00
N TRP A 158 -20.22 8.70 -8.59
CA TRP A 158 -19.12 7.77 -8.49
C TRP A 158 -17.85 8.47 -8.00
N ILE A 159 -17.35 7.97 -6.87
CA ILE A 159 -16.09 8.34 -6.26
C ILE A 159 -15.04 7.25 -6.56
N ALA A 160 -13.83 7.65 -6.95
CA ALA A 160 -12.71 6.74 -7.19
C ALA A 160 -11.47 7.10 -6.36
N GLU A 161 -10.94 6.15 -5.59
CA GLU A 161 -9.69 6.28 -4.85
C GLU A 161 -8.56 5.50 -5.52
N ILE A 162 -7.55 6.20 -6.04
CA ILE A 162 -6.42 5.61 -6.75
C ILE A 162 -5.21 5.51 -5.81
N HIS A 163 -4.77 4.27 -5.53
CA HIS A 163 -3.64 4.03 -4.63
C HIS A 163 -2.31 4.25 -5.34
N ASP A 164 -1.93 3.30 -6.20
CA ASP A 164 -0.76 3.38 -7.06
C ASP A 164 -1.15 3.89 -8.46
N PRO A 165 -0.23 4.52 -9.21
CA PRO A 165 -0.48 4.90 -10.59
C PRO A 165 -1.01 3.74 -11.45
N LEU A 166 -2.11 4.00 -12.18
CA LEU A 166 -2.67 3.01 -13.11
C LEU A 166 -1.77 2.85 -14.34
N VAL A 167 -1.14 3.94 -14.77
CA VAL A 167 -0.10 3.96 -15.80
C VAL A 167 1.26 4.04 -15.13
N ILE A 168 2.12 3.05 -15.39
CA ILE A 168 3.48 3.00 -14.87
C ILE A 168 4.40 3.62 -15.92
N ARG A 169 5.16 4.64 -15.52
CA ARG A 169 6.18 5.29 -16.34
C ARG A 169 7.46 4.45 -16.37
N HIS A 170 8.27 4.61 -17.42
CA HIS A 170 9.50 3.81 -17.61
C HIS A 170 10.80 4.56 -17.28
N HIS A 171 10.81 5.90 -17.38
CA HIS A 171 11.98 6.74 -17.14
C HIS A 171 11.55 8.19 -16.85
N PRO A 172 12.45 9.07 -16.36
CA PRO A 172 12.06 10.39 -15.84
C PRO A 172 11.38 11.31 -16.88
N GLN A 173 11.67 11.12 -18.17
CA GLN A 173 11.11 11.90 -19.27
C GLN A 173 9.82 11.30 -19.85
N ASP A 174 9.49 10.04 -19.53
CA ASP A 174 8.26 9.41 -19.98
C ASP A 174 7.08 10.09 -19.30
N GLN A 175 6.16 10.73 -20.05
CA GLN A 175 4.96 11.34 -19.46
C GLN A 175 3.77 10.36 -19.39
N GLY A 176 3.99 9.10 -19.80
CA GLY A 176 3.01 8.03 -19.89
C GLY A 176 2.08 8.16 -21.10
N PHE A 177 2.48 8.91 -22.13
CA PHE A 177 1.72 9.06 -23.38
C PHE A 177 1.84 7.85 -24.30
N ASP A 178 2.93 7.10 -24.19
CA ASP A 178 3.18 5.93 -25.02
C ASP A 178 2.16 4.82 -24.79
N LYS A 179 1.90 4.04 -25.84
CA LYS A 179 1.01 2.88 -25.75
C LYS A 179 1.77 1.76 -25.03
N PRO A 180 1.29 1.27 -23.86
CA PRO A 180 1.96 0.18 -23.16
C PRO A 180 2.01 -1.10 -24.00
N SER A 181 3.07 -1.89 -23.83
CA SER A 181 3.30 -3.11 -24.62
C SER A 181 2.28 -4.22 -24.32
N ASN A 182 1.91 -4.41 -23.05
CA ASN A 182 1.00 -5.47 -22.63
C ASN A 182 -0.47 -4.99 -22.50
N ARG A 183 -1.41 -5.91 -22.71
CA ARG A 183 -2.86 -5.61 -22.75
C ARG A 183 -3.42 -5.12 -21.41
N ASP A 184 -2.93 -5.64 -20.28
CA ASP A 184 -3.35 -5.18 -18.95
C ASP A 184 -2.98 -3.70 -18.73
N ALA A 185 -1.75 -3.30 -19.03
CA ALA A 185 -1.30 -1.91 -18.92
C ALA A 185 -2.05 -0.99 -19.91
N GLN A 186 -2.34 -1.45 -21.13
CA GLN A 186 -3.21 -0.72 -22.06
C GLN A 186 -4.61 -0.52 -21.47
N PHE A 187 -5.16 -1.54 -20.81
CA PHE A 187 -6.46 -1.44 -20.16
C PHE A 187 -6.45 -0.51 -18.95
N ARG A 188 -5.43 -0.57 -18.08
CA ARG A 188 -5.27 0.36 -16.96
C ARG A 188 -5.18 1.81 -17.44
N LYS A 189 -4.46 2.07 -18.54
CA LYS A 189 -4.41 3.39 -19.19
C LYS A 189 -5.77 3.83 -19.72
N TYR A 190 -6.50 2.93 -20.39
CA TYR A 190 -7.88 3.20 -20.80
C TYR A 190 -8.77 3.52 -19.59
N LEU A 191 -8.66 2.74 -18.52
CA LEU A 191 -9.45 2.88 -17.31
C LEU A 191 -9.16 4.20 -16.59
N GLU A 192 -7.90 4.62 -16.48
CA GLU A 192 -7.51 5.94 -15.96
C GLU A 192 -8.23 7.07 -16.74
N ARG A 193 -8.24 6.99 -18.07
CA ARG A 193 -8.97 7.94 -18.93
C ARG A 193 -10.46 7.92 -18.67
N GLN A 194 -11.06 6.74 -18.44
CA GLN A 194 -12.48 6.64 -18.12
C GLN A 194 -12.79 7.21 -16.73
N ILE A 195 -11.93 6.98 -15.74
CA ILE A 195 -12.07 7.54 -14.39
C ILE A 195 -12.04 9.06 -14.47
N CYS A 196 -11.01 9.64 -15.10
CA CYS A 196 -10.87 11.09 -15.25
C CYS A 196 -12.05 11.74 -16.01
N LYS A 197 -12.76 10.97 -16.85
CA LYS A 197 -13.91 11.45 -17.61
C LYS A 197 -15.26 11.29 -16.89
N TYR A 198 -15.47 10.19 -16.18
CA TYR A 198 -16.80 9.78 -15.71
C TYR A 198 -16.97 9.75 -14.19
N ALA A 199 -15.89 9.71 -13.41
CA ALA A 199 -16.01 9.86 -11.97
C ALA A 199 -16.51 11.27 -11.64
N ASP A 200 -17.25 11.40 -10.55
CA ASP A 200 -17.64 12.70 -10.02
C ASP A 200 -16.49 13.30 -9.20
N ASP A 201 -15.86 12.48 -8.35
CA ASP A 201 -14.69 12.81 -7.55
C ASP A 201 -13.67 11.69 -7.66
N VAL A 202 -12.40 12.04 -7.77
CA VAL A 202 -11.28 11.09 -7.81
C VAL A 202 -10.10 11.67 -7.05
N TRP A 203 -9.36 10.82 -6.34
CA TRP A 203 -8.09 11.23 -5.75
C TRP A 203 -6.98 10.22 -5.92
N TRP A 204 -5.76 10.72 -5.78
CA TRP A 204 -4.51 9.96 -5.75
C TRP A 204 -3.78 10.19 -4.42
N PHE A 205 -2.87 9.29 -4.08
CA PHE A 205 -2.11 9.38 -2.83
C PHE A 205 -0.91 10.32 -2.88
N THR A 206 -0.52 10.81 -4.06
CA THR A 206 0.65 11.68 -4.22
C THR A 206 0.36 12.78 -5.24
N ASP A 207 1.06 13.90 -5.08
CA ASP A 207 0.99 15.00 -6.04
C ASP A 207 1.55 14.58 -7.41
N GLY A 208 2.60 13.74 -7.41
CA GLY A 208 3.19 13.18 -8.62
C GLY A 208 2.18 12.35 -9.43
N ALA A 209 1.49 11.41 -8.76
CA ALA A 209 0.50 10.56 -9.42
C ALA A 209 -0.69 11.38 -9.96
N LEU A 210 -1.18 12.37 -9.19
CA LEU A 210 -2.22 13.29 -9.65
C LEU A 210 -1.74 14.12 -10.86
N HIS A 211 -0.54 14.67 -10.79
CA HIS A 211 0.05 15.48 -11.86
C HIS A 211 0.10 14.68 -13.18
N TYR A 212 0.68 13.49 -13.15
CA TYR A 212 0.84 12.69 -14.35
C TYR A 212 -0.50 12.13 -14.88
N ALA A 213 -1.44 11.79 -14.00
CA ALA A 213 -2.80 11.46 -14.42
C ALA A 213 -3.48 12.63 -15.14
N ARG A 214 -3.31 13.87 -14.65
CA ARG A 214 -3.83 15.09 -15.29
C ARG A 214 -3.14 15.38 -16.62
N THR A 215 -1.82 15.25 -16.68
CA THR A 215 -1.03 15.45 -17.92
C THR A 215 -1.51 14.52 -19.03
N ARG A 216 -1.79 13.24 -18.72
CA ARG A 216 -2.34 12.28 -19.69
C ARG A 216 -3.81 12.49 -20.00
N ASN A 217 -4.57 13.07 -19.08
CA ASN A 217 -6.02 13.23 -19.18
C ASN A 217 -6.44 14.68 -18.90
N PRO A 218 -6.27 15.60 -19.87
CA PRO A 218 -6.54 17.03 -19.69
C PRO A 218 -7.99 17.39 -19.33
N VAL A 219 -8.92 16.44 -19.49
CA VAL A 219 -10.33 16.60 -19.06
C VAL A 219 -10.48 16.64 -17.53
N LEU A 220 -9.51 16.11 -16.78
CA LEU A 220 -9.51 16.14 -15.32
C LEU A 220 -9.46 17.59 -14.83
N ASN A 221 -10.33 17.94 -13.88
CA ASN A 221 -10.51 19.31 -13.38
C ASN A 221 -10.96 20.32 -14.45
N THR A 222 -11.73 19.88 -15.45
CA THR A 222 -12.41 20.74 -16.42
C THR A 222 -13.92 20.51 -16.41
N LEU A 223 -14.68 21.40 -17.06
CA LEU A 223 -16.12 21.23 -17.23
C LEU A 223 -16.43 19.92 -17.98
N GLY A 224 -17.16 19.02 -17.33
CA GLY A 224 -17.52 17.71 -17.89
C GLY A 224 -16.52 16.58 -17.64
N GLY A 225 -15.45 16.83 -16.89
CA GLY A 225 -14.57 15.79 -16.34
C GLY A 225 -14.72 15.59 -14.84
N ALA A 226 -13.98 14.63 -14.30
CA ALA A 226 -13.91 14.37 -12.88
C ALA A 226 -13.16 15.49 -12.14
N ARG A 227 -13.48 15.67 -10.86
CA ARG A 227 -12.68 16.49 -9.95
C ARG A 227 -11.60 15.64 -9.30
N GLY A 228 -10.35 16.01 -9.54
CA GLY A 228 -9.14 15.34 -9.10
C GLY A 228 -8.42 16.11 -8.01
N PHE A 229 -8.18 15.48 -6.87
CA PHE A 229 -7.38 16.03 -5.76
C PHE A 229 -6.43 14.97 -5.17
N MET A 230 -5.58 15.36 -4.22
CA MET A 230 -4.59 14.49 -3.58
C MET A 230 -4.96 14.30 -2.11
N VAL A 231 -4.95 13.04 -1.64
CA VAL A 231 -5.19 12.70 -0.24
C VAL A 231 -4.16 11.68 0.22
N LEU A 232 -3.36 12.02 1.23
CA LEU A 232 -2.49 11.04 1.88
C LEU A 232 -3.35 10.05 2.68
N PRO A 233 -3.16 8.74 2.54
CA PRO A 233 -4.02 7.74 3.20
C PRO A 233 -3.84 7.69 4.72
N GLY A 234 -2.68 8.11 5.23
CA GLY A 234 -2.32 7.98 6.64
C GLY A 234 -2.21 6.52 7.11
N ALA A 235 -2.07 6.36 8.41
CA ALA A 235 -2.18 5.07 9.09
C ALA A 235 -2.90 5.25 10.42
N GLU A 236 -3.65 4.24 10.85
CA GLU A 236 -4.19 4.20 12.21
C GLU A 236 -3.07 4.23 13.23
N PRO A 237 -3.25 4.90 14.38
CA PRO A 237 -2.28 4.89 15.45
C PRO A 237 -1.97 3.44 15.84
N PRO A 238 -0.75 2.96 15.56
CA PRO A 238 -0.30 1.64 15.94
C PRO A 238 -0.63 1.28 17.39
N GLY A 239 -1.50 0.30 17.62
CA GLY A 239 -1.82 -0.16 18.98
C GLY A 239 -2.41 0.93 19.88
N GLY A 240 -3.06 1.94 19.30
CA GLY A 240 -3.67 3.05 20.06
C GLY A 240 -2.66 4.04 20.63
N LEU A 241 -1.52 4.24 19.98
CA LEU A 241 -0.52 5.23 20.42
C LEU A 241 -0.98 6.65 20.12
N TYR A 242 -1.17 7.45 21.16
CA TYR A 242 -1.53 8.87 21.04
C TYR A 242 -0.38 9.82 21.39
N ALA A 243 0.82 9.30 21.66
CA ALA A 243 2.02 10.08 21.90
C ALA A 243 3.29 9.26 21.61
N ALA A 244 4.38 9.94 21.24
CA ALA A 244 5.70 9.34 21.15
C ALA A 244 6.17 8.85 22.52
N LYS A 245 6.73 7.63 22.57
CA LYS A 245 7.42 7.13 23.75
C LYS A 245 8.90 7.52 23.68
N PRO A 246 9.52 7.92 24.81
CA PRO A 246 10.96 8.16 24.85
C PRO A 246 11.75 6.97 24.29
N HIS A 247 12.86 7.28 23.63
CA HIS A 247 13.80 6.25 23.18
C HIS A 247 14.56 5.68 24.38
N THR A 248 14.89 4.39 24.32
CA THR A 248 15.70 3.72 25.34
C THR A 248 16.81 2.99 24.63
N TYR A 249 18.04 3.50 24.79
CA TYR A 249 19.22 2.88 24.23
C TYR A 249 19.48 1.51 24.87
N SER A 250 19.68 0.50 24.03
CA SER A 250 20.17 -0.81 24.43
C SER A 250 21.71 -0.87 24.31
N ASP A 251 22.30 -2.04 24.58
CA ASP A 251 23.71 -2.29 24.28
C ASP A 251 23.97 -2.48 22.78
N LYS A 252 22.93 -2.59 21.95
CA LYS A 252 23.00 -2.71 20.49
C LYS A 252 22.36 -1.52 19.78
N LEU A 253 22.86 -1.21 18.59
CA LEU A 253 22.22 -0.35 17.60
C LEU A 253 21.33 -1.21 16.69
N ASN A 254 20.02 -1.09 16.84
CA ASN A 254 19.02 -1.88 16.14
C ASN A 254 18.40 -1.08 14.99
N LEU A 255 18.84 -1.37 13.77
CA LEU A 255 18.28 -0.83 12.52
C LEU A 255 17.20 -1.79 12.01
N CYS A 256 15.94 -1.38 12.00
CA CYS A 256 14.82 -2.29 11.75
C CYS A 256 14.08 -1.97 10.44
N HIS A 257 13.99 -2.94 9.55
CA HIS A 257 13.14 -2.91 8.37
C HIS A 257 11.87 -3.75 8.58
N PHE A 258 10.72 -3.18 8.21
CA PHE A 258 9.43 -3.86 8.22
C PHE A 258 8.81 -3.87 6.83
N GLY A 259 8.49 -5.06 6.32
CA GLY A 259 7.84 -5.24 5.03
C GLY A 259 8.49 -6.31 4.16
N SER A 260 7.93 -6.51 2.97
CA SER A 260 8.47 -7.45 2.00
C SER A 260 9.60 -6.82 1.19
N LEU A 261 10.75 -7.48 1.19
CA LEU A 261 11.90 -7.12 0.35
C LEU A 261 11.74 -7.71 -1.06
N ALA A 262 12.39 -7.06 -2.02
CA ALA A 262 12.57 -7.53 -3.39
C ALA A 262 13.90 -6.98 -3.91
N ASN A 263 14.41 -7.51 -5.03
CA ASN A 263 15.73 -7.09 -5.53
C ASN A 263 15.81 -5.58 -5.80
N ASN A 264 14.70 -4.99 -6.25
CA ASN A 264 14.56 -3.56 -6.49
C ASN A 264 14.38 -2.71 -5.21
N ARG A 265 14.42 -3.32 -4.02
CA ARG A 265 14.30 -2.68 -2.70
C ARG A 265 14.99 -3.55 -1.64
N SER A 266 16.26 -3.82 -1.87
CA SER A 266 17.05 -4.82 -1.14
C SER A 266 17.81 -4.22 0.04
N LEU A 267 17.98 -4.98 1.13
CA LEU A 267 18.88 -4.60 2.23
C LEU A 267 20.35 -4.72 1.84
N SER A 268 20.68 -5.36 0.72
CA SER A 268 22.06 -5.45 0.20
C SER A 268 22.74 -4.08 0.09
N THR A 269 22.01 -3.01 -0.24
CA THR A 269 22.56 -1.64 -0.27
C THR A 269 23.14 -1.21 1.09
N ILE A 270 22.46 -1.56 2.19
CA ILE A 270 22.89 -1.28 3.56
C ILE A 270 24.05 -2.20 3.96
N LEU A 271 23.96 -3.49 3.60
CA LEU A 271 25.03 -4.45 3.89
C LEU A 271 26.35 -4.08 3.18
N ASN A 272 26.27 -3.61 1.94
CA ASN A 272 27.43 -3.11 1.21
C ASN A 272 28.07 -1.91 1.94
N ALA A 273 27.25 -0.99 2.47
CA ALA A 273 27.70 0.18 3.22
C ALA A 273 28.29 -0.16 4.60
N LEU A 274 27.90 -1.30 5.21
CA LEU A 274 28.52 -1.77 6.45
C LEU A 274 30.01 -2.12 6.25
N THR A 275 30.39 -2.63 5.09
CA THR A 275 31.78 -3.05 4.84
C THR A 275 32.82 -1.93 5.07
N PRO A 276 32.72 -0.73 4.44
CA PRO A 276 33.63 0.36 4.72
C PRO A 276 33.49 0.91 6.15
N LEU A 277 32.29 0.92 6.73
CA LEU A 277 32.09 1.33 8.12
C LEU A 277 32.89 0.44 9.08
N LEU A 278 32.77 -0.89 8.95
CA LEU A 278 33.45 -1.85 9.82
C LEU A 278 34.97 -1.88 9.62
N LYS A 279 35.47 -1.43 8.46
CA LYS A 279 36.92 -1.20 8.28
C LYS A 279 37.39 0.00 9.09
N LYS A 280 36.56 1.04 9.24
CA LYS A 280 36.87 2.26 9.98
C LYS A 280 36.63 2.12 11.48
N TYR A 281 35.56 1.41 11.87
CA TYR A 281 35.15 1.13 13.26
C TYR A 281 34.92 -0.38 13.43
N PRO A 282 35.98 -1.19 13.59
CA PRO A 282 35.86 -2.66 13.71
C PRO A 282 34.94 -3.12 14.85
N GLU A 283 34.88 -2.36 15.95
CA GLU A 283 34.03 -2.62 17.11
C GLU A 283 32.53 -2.55 16.78
N ALA A 284 32.12 -1.77 15.78
CA ALA A 284 30.72 -1.60 15.41
C ALA A 284 30.04 -2.93 15.05
N ARG A 285 30.79 -3.92 14.55
CA ARG A 285 30.28 -5.27 14.25
C ARG A 285 29.65 -5.94 15.47
N GLN A 286 30.19 -5.70 16.67
CA GLN A 286 29.68 -6.29 17.90
C GLN A 286 28.37 -5.64 18.36
N PHE A 287 28.14 -4.39 18.00
CA PHE A 287 27.05 -3.56 18.50
C PHE A 287 25.90 -3.38 17.49
N MET A 288 26.15 -3.45 16.19
CA MET A 288 25.13 -3.21 15.17
C MET A 288 24.32 -4.45 14.84
N ARG A 289 23.00 -4.28 14.75
CA ARG A 289 22.06 -5.28 14.24
C ARG A 289 21.14 -4.65 13.20
N VAL A 290 21.00 -5.33 12.07
CA VAL A 290 19.99 -5.04 11.06
C VAL A 290 18.91 -6.10 11.18
N HIS A 291 17.69 -5.69 11.45
CA HIS A 291 16.56 -6.61 11.60
C HIS A 291 15.62 -6.52 10.41
N ALA A 292 15.29 -7.66 9.82
CA ALA A 292 14.30 -7.76 8.75
C ALA A 292 13.05 -8.49 9.25
N TYR A 293 11.94 -7.77 9.33
CA TYR A 293 10.62 -8.31 9.64
C TYR A 293 9.76 -8.31 8.38
N GLY A 294 9.14 -9.45 8.04
CA GLY A 294 8.27 -9.56 6.87
C GLY A 294 8.47 -10.85 6.07
N ALA A 295 8.34 -10.76 4.75
CA ALA A 295 8.54 -11.88 3.84
C ALA A 295 10.01 -12.37 3.87
N PRO A 296 10.32 -13.55 3.28
CA PRO A 296 11.70 -14.00 3.10
C PRO A 296 12.58 -12.93 2.43
N LEU A 297 13.86 -12.91 2.79
CA LEU A 297 14.85 -12.00 2.21
C LEU A 297 14.93 -12.18 0.68
N ASP A 298 15.20 -11.07 -0.02
CA ASP A 298 15.48 -11.10 -1.45
C ASP A 298 16.86 -11.73 -1.76
N SER A 299 17.07 -12.12 -3.01
CA SER A 299 18.28 -12.86 -3.40
C SER A 299 19.55 -12.04 -3.24
N LEU A 300 19.48 -10.72 -3.43
CA LEU A 300 20.65 -9.84 -3.30
C LEU A 300 21.04 -9.67 -1.82
N THR A 301 20.06 -9.53 -0.93
CA THR A 301 20.31 -9.48 0.51
C THR A 301 20.96 -10.77 1.02
N ILE A 302 20.46 -11.94 0.60
CA ILE A 302 21.04 -13.24 0.97
C ILE A 302 22.48 -13.35 0.46
N ALA A 303 22.71 -13.00 -0.80
CA ALA A 303 24.04 -13.05 -1.41
C ALA A 303 25.03 -12.12 -0.68
N ALA A 304 24.62 -10.89 -0.35
CA ALA A 304 25.44 -9.94 0.39
C ALA A 304 25.73 -10.42 1.82
N GLN A 305 24.73 -10.96 2.52
CA GLN A 305 24.90 -11.52 3.86
C GLN A 305 25.97 -12.61 3.88
N SER A 306 25.86 -13.59 2.98
CA SER A 306 26.81 -14.70 2.89
C SER A 306 28.20 -14.25 2.45
N SER A 307 28.30 -13.33 1.47
CA SER A 307 29.59 -12.87 0.95
C SER A 307 30.43 -12.11 1.98
N PHE A 308 29.78 -11.37 2.89
CA PHE A 308 30.46 -10.59 3.92
C PHE A 308 30.49 -11.26 5.30
N GLY A 309 29.87 -12.44 5.44
CA GLY A 309 29.72 -13.14 6.71
C GLY A 309 28.94 -12.30 7.73
N PHE A 310 27.78 -11.76 7.35
CA PHE A 310 26.93 -10.90 8.18
C PHE A 310 25.75 -11.64 8.83
N GLU A 311 25.88 -12.95 9.07
CA GLU A 311 24.84 -13.77 9.72
C GLU A 311 24.49 -13.27 11.14
N GLU A 312 25.49 -12.77 11.88
CA GLU A 312 25.28 -12.22 13.23
C GLU A 312 24.85 -10.74 13.22
N VAL A 313 24.96 -10.06 12.07
CA VAL A 313 24.59 -8.64 11.92
C VAL A 313 23.18 -8.51 11.35
N LEU A 314 22.85 -9.24 10.29
CA LEU A 314 21.52 -9.26 9.70
C LEU A 314 20.69 -10.42 10.27
N ILE A 315 19.61 -10.09 10.98
CA ILE A 315 18.70 -11.05 11.60
C ILE A 315 17.34 -10.98 10.90
N ALA A 316 17.00 -12.04 10.17
CA ALA A 316 15.68 -12.20 9.56
C ALA A 316 14.70 -12.86 10.55
N HIS A 317 13.69 -12.12 10.97
CA HIS A 317 12.64 -12.60 11.90
C HIS A 317 11.45 -13.23 11.17
N GLY A 318 11.32 -12.96 9.86
CA GLY A 318 10.15 -13.36 9.10
C GLY A 318 8.90 -12.58 9.50
N ARG A 319 7.73 -13.12 9.15
CA ARG A 319 6.44 -12.46 9.37
C ARG A 319 5.95 -12.78 10.79
N LEU A 320 5.61 -11.73 11.54
CA LEU A 320 5.01 -11.87 12.86
C LEU A 320 3.52 -12.19 12.70
N GLU A 321 3.14 -13.41 13.02
CA GLU A 321 1.75 -13.86 13.05
C GLU A 321 1.13 -13.63 14.42
N LYS A 322 -0.19 -13.79 14.54
CA LYS A 322 -0.88 -13.72 15.83
C LYS A 322 -0.22 -14.67 16.84
N ASP A 323 0.12 -14.13 18.02
CA ASP A 323 0.67 -14.91 19.11
C ASP A 323 -0.45 -15.71 19.80
N PRO A 324 -0.39 -17.05 19.81
CA PRO A 324 -1.41 -17.88 20.45
C PRO A 324 -1.40 -17.76 21.98
N LEU A 325 -0.29 -17.35 22.60
CA LEU A 325 -0.16 -17.25 24.06
C LEU A 325 -0.70 -15.91 24.57
N THR A 326 -0.25 -14.79 24.00
CA THR A 326 -0.69 -13.45 24.44
C THR A 326 -1.98 -12.99 23.76
N GLY A 327 -2.36 -13.62 22.65
CA GLY A 327 -3.51 -13.22 21.83
C GLY A 327 -3.26 -12.00 20.94
N LYS A 328 -2.09 -11.35 21.06
CA LYS A 328 -1.70 -10.18 20.25
C LYS A 328 -1.69 -10.52 18.78
N SER A 329 -2.29 -9.67 17.97
CA SER A 329 -2.23 -9.75 16.52
C SER A 329 -0.80 -9.58 16.00
N GLY A 330 -0.55 -10.01 14.76
CA GLY A 330 0.72 -9.77 14.08
C GLY A 330 1.01 -8.28 13.93
N ARG A 331 -0.02 -7.46 13.67
CA ARG A 331 0.10 -5.99 13.60
C ARG A 331 0.57 -5.44 14.94
N GLU A 332 -0.09 -5.74 16.06
CA GLU A 332 0.35 -5.27 17.40
C GLU A 332 1.81 -5.63 17.70
N GLN A 333 2.23 -6.86 17.39
CA GLN A 333 3.62 -7.26 17.59
C GLN A 333 4.61 -6.50 16.70
N VAL A 334 4.28 -6.29 15.41
CA VAL A 334 5.10 -5.48 14.50
C VAL A 334 5.32 -4.09 15.08
N LEU A 335 4.28 -3.49 15.66
CA LEU A 335 4.34 -2.15 16.21
C LEU A 335 5.22 -2.08 17.46
N GLU A 336 5.13 -3.06 18.35
CA GLU A 336 6.05 -3.17 19.49
C GLU A 336 7.51 -3.26 19.04
N ARG A 337 7.78 -4.02 17.96
CA ARG A 337 9.13 -4.10 17.37
C ARG A 337 9.56 -2.79 16.71
N MET A 338 8.65 -2.08 16.05
CA MET A 338 8.95 -0.75 15.50
C MET A 338 9.32 0.23 16.61
N GLN A 339 8.60 0.22 17.75
CA GLN A 339 8.90 1.07 18.90
C GLN A 339 10.21 0.71 19.61
N ALA A 340 10.62 -0.55 19.55
CA ALA A 340 11.87 -1.01 20.14
C ALA A 340 13.10 -0.74 19.25
N ALA A 341 12.91 -0.34 17.98
CA ALA A 341 14.00 0.01 17.09
C ALA A 341 14.72 1.29 17.55
N ASP A 342 16.03 1.36 17.30
CA ASP A 342 16.79 2.60 17.43
C ASP A 342 16.56 3.49 16.20
N VAL A 343 16.61 2.90 15.01
CA VAL A 343 16.33 3.57 13.72
C VAL A 343 15.49 2.66 12.83
N LEU A 344 14.47 3.23 12.18
CA LEU A 344 13.62 2.51 11.23
C LEU A 344 14.14 2.66 9.80
N ILE A 345 14.33 1.55 9.10
CA ILE A 345 14.80 1.53 7.71
C ILE A 345 13.59 1.63 6.76
N LEU A 346 13.56 2.69 5.96
CA LEU A 346 12.59 2.91 4.90
C LEU A 346 13.25 2.76 3.52
N LEU A 347 13.19 1.56 2.94
CA LEU A 347 13.56 1.34 1.53
C LEU A 347 12.39 1.72 0.62
N HIS A 348 12.64 2.61 -0.36
CA HIS A 348 11.62 2.99 -1.35
C HIS A 348 11.58 2.00 -2.52
N GLY A 349 12.74 1.80 -3.13
CA GLY A 349 12.97 0.96 -4.30
C GLY A 349 13.69 1.75 -5.40
N ASP A 350 13.99 1.14 -6.54
CA ASP A 350 14.81 1.73 -7.62
C ASP A 350 14.05 1.96 -8.96
N GLU A 351 12.76 1.63 -8.99
CA GLU A 351 11.91 1.73 -10.18
C GLU A 351 11.27 3.10 -10.35
N GLU A 352 10.95 3.51 -11.58
CA GLU A 352 10.37 4.84 -11.88
C GLU A 352 9.06 5.11 -11.14
N TRP A 353 8.21 4.10 -10.94
CA TRP A 353 6.95 4.31 -10.22
C TRP A 353 7.17 4.80 -8.79
N CYS A 354 8.36 4.59 -8.19
CA CYS A 354 8.74 5.13 -6.87
C CYS A 354 8.65 6.66 -6.85
N ALA A 355 8.89 7.33 -7.96
CA ALA A 355 8.73 8.78 -8.06
C ALA A 355 7.28 9.25 -7.84
N GLU A 356 6.29 8.34 -7.94
CA GLU A 356 4.87 8.66 -7.88
C GLU A 356 4.11 7.95 -6.73
N TYR A 357 4.75 7.13 -5.91
CA TYR A 357 4.08 6.49 -4.77
C TYR A 357 4.85 6.68 -3.45
N ILE A 358 4.14 6.54 -2.34
CA ILE A 358 4.73 6.57 -1.00
C ILE A 358 4.45 5.22 -0.32
N PRO A 359 5.49 4.48 0.14
CA PRO A 359 5.29 3.18 0.78
C PRO A 359 4.40 3.28 2.02
N SER A 360 3.40 2.40 2.16
CA SER A 360 2.45 2.47 3.29
C SER A 360 3.10 2.46 4.67
N LYS A 361 4.21 1.72 4.83
CA LYS A 361 5.02 1.68 6.07
C LYS A 361 5.53 3.05 6.53
N PHE A 362 5.68 4.00 5.61
CA PHE A 362 6.05 5.37 5.96
C PHE A 362 5.07 5.93 6.99
N TYR A 363 3.76 5.82 6.72
CA TYR A 363 2.72 6.34 7.61
C TYR A 363 2.73 5.65 8.99
N GLU A 364 2.92 4.34 9.04
CA GLU A 364 3.06 3.60 10.31
C GLU A 364 4.29 4.05 11.10
N TYR A 365 5.44 4.26 10.44
CA TYR A 365 6.66 4.72 11.08
C TYR A 365 6.50 6.10 11.74
N LEU A 366 5.70 7.00 11.16
CA LEU A 366 5.48 8.33 11.74
C LEU A 366 4.90 8.30 13.15
N TRP A 367 4.15 7.25 13.49
CA TRP A 367 3.55 7.09 14.82
C TRP A 367 4.51 6.54 15.87
N THR A 368 5.65 5.99 15.47
CA THR A 368 6.54 5.23 16.37
C THR A 368 7.38 6.12 17.28
N GLY A 369 7.61 7.38 16.89
CA GLY A 369 8.55 8.27 17.57
C GLY A 369 10.01 7.79 17.45
N ARG A 370 10.35 7.12 16.35
CA ARG A 370 11.73 6.70 16.04
C ARG A 370 12.27 7.41 14.81
N PRO A 371 13.56 7.76 14.78
CA PRO A 371 14.18 8.31 13.59
C PRO A 371 14.07 7.29 12.44
N ILE A 372 13.88 7.82 11.24
CA ILE A 372 13.79 7.03 10.01
C ILE A 372 15.08 7.24 9.25
N TRP A 373 15.71 6.15 8.82
CA TRP A 373 16.70 6.19 7.75
C TRP A 373 16.03 5.75 6.46
N ALA A 374 15.82 6.69 5.55
CA ALA A 374 15.17 6.44 4.28
C ALA A 374 16.17 6.44 3.14
N ILE A 375 16.06 5.42 2.28
CA ILE A 375 16.77 5.32 1.00
C ILE A 375 15.72 5.52 -0.09
N THR A 376 15.72 6.69 -0.71
CA THR A 376 14.63 7.17 -1.57
C THR A 376 15.04 7.31 -3.02
N HIS A 377 14.08 7.08 -3.92
CA HIS A 377 14.28 7.19 -5.36
C HIS A 377 13.37 8.27 -5.94
N ARG A 378 13.95 9.45 -6.20
CA ARG A 378 13.35 10.58 -6.95
C ARG A 378 11.92 10.92 -6.57
N ASN A 379 11.64 11.04 -5.27
CA ASN A 379 10.31 11.40 -4.79
C ASN A 379 10.39 12.60 -3.84
N ASP A 380 10.31 13.80 -4.42
CA ASP A 380 10.45 15.06 -3.69
C ASP A 380 9.40 15.23 -2.58
N GLN A 381 8.17 14.71 -2.79
CA GLN A 381 7.12 14.76 -1.79
C GLN A 381 7.49 13.92 -0.55
N LEU A 382 7.96 12.68 -0.76
CA LEU A 382 8.42 11.81 0.31
C LEU A 382 9.65 12.40 1.02
N ASP A 383 10.64 12.87 0.25
CA ASP A 383 11.87 13.44 0.78
C ASP A 383 11.59 14.66 1.66
N LYS A 384 10.72 15.57 1.20
CA LYS A 384 10.29 16.73 1.99
C LYS A 384 9.62 16.31 3.29
N MET A 385 8.68 15.36 3.26
CA MET A 385 7.99 14.90 4.47
C MET A 385 8.96 14.23 5.47
N LEU A 386 10.00 13.55 4.99
CA LEU A 386 11.05 12.96 5.80
C LEU A 386 11.98 14.02 6.40
N GLN A 387 12.39 15.03 5.62
CA GLN A 387 13.22 16.15 6.09
C GLN A 387 12.51 16.96 7.18
N GLU A 388 11.23 17.27 7.00
CA GLU A 388 10.42 18.00 7.98
C GLU A 388 10.39 17.31 9.35
N ARG A 389 10.60 16.00 9.38
CA ARG A 389 10.55 15.13 10.57
C ARG A 389 11.91 14.71 11.10
N GLY A 390 13.01 15.16 10.49
CA GLY A 390 14.37 14.84 10.94
C GLY A 390 14.80 13.41 10.59
N ALA A 391 14.46 12.92 9.41
CA ALA A 391 14.98 11.63 8.94
C ALA A 391 16.45 11.71 8.52
N TYR A 392 17.18 10.60 8.65
CA TYR A 392 18.40 10.37 7.87
C TYR A 392 17.98 10.05 6.44
N LEU A 393 18.53 10.78 5.46
CA LEU A 393 18.19 10.59 4.05
C LEU A 393 19.40 10.11 3.26
N SER A 394 19.13 9.15 2.37
CA SER A 394 20.06 8.71 1.36
C SER A 394 19.37 8.57 0.01
N ALA A 395 20.07 8.95 -1.05
CA ALA A 395 19.59 8.69 -2.40
C ALA A 395 19.84 7.23 -2.78
N GLU A 396 18.83 6.57 -3.35
CA GLU A 396 18.97 5.27 -3.98
C GLU A 396 20.01 5.35 -5.13
N GLY A 397 20.84 4.32 -5.28
CA GLY A 397 21.98 4.30 -6.19
C GLY A 397 23.23 5.07 -5.74
N ASP A 398 23.14 5.98 -4.76
CA ASP A 398 24.29 6.73 -4.23
C ASP A 398 24.91 6.02 -3.01
N THR A 399 25.88 5.15 -3.28
CA THR A 399 26.60 4.39 -2.25
C THR A 399 27.33 5.27 -1.25
N ASN A 400 27.76 6.47 -1.63
CA ASN A 400 28.44 7.41 -0.74
C ASN A 400 27.44 8.05 0.22
N SER A 401 26.26 8.44 -0.26
CA SER A 401 25.17 8.95 0.57
C SER A 401 24.72 7.92 1.61
N VAL A 402 24.54 6.66 1.19
CA VAL A 402 24.18 5.55 2.09
C VAL A 402 25.27 5.31 3.14
N ALA A 403 26.55 5.28 2.75
CA ALA A 403 27.67 5.08 3.67
C ALA A 403 27.79 6.23 4.70
N LYS A 404 27.64 7.48 4.27
CA LYS A 404 27.67 8.66 5.16
C LYS A 404 26.52 8.66 6.15
N ALA A 405 25.30 8.34 5.71
CA ALA A 405 24.15 8.26 6.60
C ALA A 405 24.32 7.15 7.65
N LEU A 406 24.82 5.97 7.24
CA LEU A 406 25.11 4.87 8.15
C LEU A 406 26.18 5.24 9.17
N GLU A 407 27.25 5.93 8.75
CA GLU A 407 28.28 6.42 9.66
C GLU A 407 27.73 7.46 10.65
N ALA A 408 26.90 8.40 10.19
CA ALA A 408 26.25 9.37 11.06
C ALA A 408 25.37 8.67 12.11
N ILE A 409 24.54 7.71 11.71
CA ILE A 409 23.70 6.92 12.62
C ILE A 409 24.55 6.19 13.67
N TRP A 410 25.68 5.60 13.27
CA TRP A 410 26.60 4.92 14.18
C TRP A 410 27.17 5.88 15.24
N LEU A 411 27.67 7.03 14.81
CA LEU A 411 28.28 8.03 15.70
C LEU A 411 27.24 8.66 16.64
N ASP A 412 26.07 8.98 16.12
CA ASP A 412 24.94 9.52 16.91
C ASP A 412 24.45 8.50 17.95
N TRP A 413 24.41 7.20 17.61
CA TRP A 413 24.05 6.17 18.57
C TRP A 413 25.12 6.01 19.66
N GLN A 414 26.41 6.02 19.30
CA GLN A 414 27.50 5.95 20.29
C GLN A 414 27.46 7.11 21.29
N SER A 415 27.14 8.32 20.83
CA SER A 415 27.01 9.50 21.69
C SER A 415 25.66 9.58 22.41
N LYS A 416 24.73 8.67 22.13
CA LYS A 416 23.33 8.69 22.59
C LYS A 416 22.56 9.95 22.17
N GLN A 417 22.82 10.41 20.95
CA GLN A 417 22.24 11.61 20.33
C GLN A 417 21.60 11.29 18.97
N LEU A 418 21.01 10.10 18.80
CA LEU A 418 20.18 9.83 17.63
C LEU A 418 19.15 10.95 17.44
N ILE A 419 18.84 11.28 16.18
CA ILE A 419 17.88 12.33 15.87
C ILE A 419 16.57 12.07 16.63
N GLU A 420 16.12 13.05 17.40
CA GLU A 420 14.78 13.07 17.98
C GLU A 420 13.79 13.53 16.91
N PRO A 421 12.95 12.63 16.36
CA PRO A 421 12.08 12.99 15.25
C PRO A 421 10.96 13.92 15.74
N LYS A 422 10.55 14.87 14.89
CA LYS A 422 9.34 15.66 15.17
C LYS A 422 8.12 14.75 15.02
N TRP A 423 7.34 14.61 16.09
CA TRP A 423 6.16 13.75 16.10
C TRP A 423 4.99 14.41 15.36
N LEU A 424 4.98 14.25 14.04
CA LEU A 424 3.98 14.77 13.11
C LEU A 424 3.30 13.62 12.34
N PRO A 425 2.51 12.77 13.02
CA PRO A 425 1.85 11.63 12.38
C PRO A 425 0.76 12.07 11.40
N ILE A 426 0.52 11.23 10.40
CA ILE A 426 -0.55 11.40 9.41
C ILE A 426 -1.56 10.27 9.64
N GLY A 427 -2.72 10.63 10.17
CA GLY A 427 -3.77 9.68 10.55
C GLY A 427 -4.83 9.48 9.47
N VAL A 428 -5.56 8.37 9.59
CA VAL A 428 -6.67 8.05 8.68
C VAL A 428 -7.86 8.97 8.92
N ASP A 429 -8.02 9.47 10.15
CA ASP A 429 -8.97 10.52 10.52
C ASP A 429 -8.78 11.80 9.69
N GLN A 430 -7.53 12.24 9.51
CA GLN A 430 -7.17 13.39 8.67
C GLN A 430 -7.54 13.14 7.21
N ALA A 431 -7.25 11.94 6.70
CA ALA A 431 -7.60 11.54 5.34
C ALA A 431 -9.11 11.56 5.11
N VAL A 432 -9.91 10.98 6.01
CA VAL A 432 -11.37 10.96 5.90
C VAL A 432 -11.95 12.37 6.01
N LYS A 433 -11.46 13.18 6.95
CA LYS A 433 -11.88 14.58 7.07
C LYS A 433 -11.61 15.36 5.79
N GLN A 434 -10.43 15.20 5.19
CA GLN A 434 -10.10 15.85 3.92
C GLN A 434 -11.03 15.36 2.80
N ILE A 435 -11.22 14.05 2.65
CA ILE A 435 -12.11 13.46 1.62
C ILE A 435 -13.52 14.06 1.71
N LEU A 436 -14.10 14.10 2.91
CA LEU A 436 -15.46 14.61 3.10
C LEU A 436 -15.54 16.11 2.83
N ASN A 437 -14.55 16.89 3.28
CA ASN A 437 -14.49 18.32 3.00
C ASN A 437 -14.38 18.61 1.50
N ASP A 438 -13.48 17.92 0.81
CA ASP A 438 -13.27 18.12 -0.63
C ASP A 438 -14.52 17.72 -1.42
N ILE A 439 -15.18 16.62 -1.05
CA ILE A 439 -16.43 16.20 -1.69
C ILE A 439 -17.56 17.21 -1.43
N ASP A 440 -17.74 17.67 -0.18
CA ASP A 440 -18.83 18.58 0.20
C ASP A 440 -18.64 20.00 -0.36
N PHE A 441 -17.42 20.55 -0.30
CA PHE A 441 -17.08 21.83 -0.92
C PHE A 441 -17.46 21.83 -2.41
N ASN A 442 -17.10 20.76 -3.10
CA ASN A 442 -17.40 20.57 -4.51
C ASN A 442 -18.90 20.37 -4.83
N GLN A 443 -19.74 20.10 -3.83
CA GLN A 443 -21.19 20.11 -4.01
C GLN A 443 -21.80 21.50 -3.93
N GLN A 444 -21.19 22.39 -3.15
CA GLN A 444 -21.65 23.76 -3.01
C GLN A 444 -21.40 24.55 -4.29
N GLU A 445 -20.27 24.33 -4.97
CA GLU A 445 -20.00 24.93 -6.30
C GLU A 445 -20.94 24.43 -7.42
N ARG A 446 -21.70 23.35 -7.19
CA ARG A 446 -22.67 22.80 -8.16
C ARG A 446 -24.08 23.40 -8.04
N GLN A 447 -24.38 24.10 -6.94
CA GLN A 447 -25.64 24.80 -6.69
C GLN A 447 -25.50 26.27 -7.05
#